data_AF-A0A380XBK1-F1
#
_entry.id   AF-A0A380XBK1-F1
#
_cell.length_a   1.000
_cell.length_b   1.000
_cell.length_c   1.000
_cell.angle_alpha   90.00
_cell.angle_beta   90.00
_cell.angle_gamma   90.00
#
_symmetry.space_group_name_H-M   'P 1'
#
loop_
_entity.id
_entity.type
_entity.pdbx_description
1 polymer ?
#
loop_
_entity_poly.entity_id
_entity_poly.type
_entity_poly.pdbx_seq_one_letter_code
_entity_poly.pdbx_strand_id
1 'polypeptide(L)' 'MVIQSNMSPAAIVEVWSNTAEIFKRHKIPFTKQVLATLIDEEQLIPLLHELNAAVGSSVSTCIDGG' A
#
# COMPACT_ATOMS: atom_id res chain seq x y z
N MET A 1 2.41 10.27 6.80
CA MET A 1 2.92 8.95 7.23
C MET A 1 2.90 8.04 6.01
N VAL A 2 3.93 7.23 5.81
CA VAL A 2 4.12 6.37 4.61
C VAL A 2 4.01 4.90 4.98
N ILE A 3 3.56 4.06 4.05
CA ILE A 3 3.45 2.61 4.22
C ILE A 3 4.81 1.97 3.95
N GLN A 4 5.26 1.09 4.85
CA GLN A 4 6.53 0.38 4.75
C GLN A 4 6.36 -1.14 4.66
N SER A 5 7.37 -1.82 4.13
CA SER A 5 7.42 -3.28 4.00
C SER A 5 7.34 -4.04 5.33
N ASN A 6 7.75 -3.40 6.43
CA ASN A 6 7.67 -3.97 7.78
C ASN A 6 6.26 -3.86 8.40
N MET A 7 5.31 -3.24 7.71
CA MET A 7 3.94 -3.09 8.18
C MET A 7 3.10 -4.29 7.74
N SER A 8 2.11 -4.62 8.56
CA SER A 8 1.19 -5.71 8.27
C SER A 8 -0.01 -5.20 7.47
N PRO A 9 -0.54 -5.95 6.47
CA PRO A 9 -1.71 -5.54 5.70
C PRO A 9 -2.92 -5.19 6.58
N ALA A 10 -3.12 -5.93 7.68
CA ALA A 10 -4.18 -5.64 8.64
C ALA A 10 -4.01 -4.24 9.29
N ALA A 11 -2.81 -3.94 9.79
CA ALA A 11 -2.50 -2.65 10.42
C ALA A 11 -2.59 -1.48 9.42
N ILE A 12 -2.16 -1.71 8.17
CA ILE A 12 -2.25 -0.70 7.10
C ILE A 12 -3.72 -0.38 6.80
N VAL A 13 -4.60 -1.38 6.70
CA VAL A 13 -6.03 -1.15 6.43
C VAL A 13 -6.75 -0.52 7.62
N GLU A 14 -6.34 -0.84 8.85
CA GLU A 14 -6.86 -0.19 10.06
C GLU A 14 -6.58 1.32 10.07
N VAL A 15 -5.40 1.75 9.63
CA VAL A 15 -5.03 3.17 9.55
C VAL A 15 -5.56 3.82 8.26
N TRP A 16 -5.48 3.10 7.13
CA TRP A 16 -5.85 3.58 5.80
C TRP A 16 -6.81 2.60 5.12
N SER A 17 -8.09 2.67 5.45
CA SER A 17 -9.09 1.72 4.96
C SER A 17 -9.26 1.72 3.42
N ASN A 18 -8.87 2.80 2.74
CA ASN A 18 -8.80 2.86 1.26
C ASN A 18 -7.86 1.79 0.66
N THR A 19 -6.78 1.45 1.37
CA THR A 19 -5.80 0.46 0.89
C THR A 19 -6.35 -0.97 0.82
N ALA A 20 -7.50 -1.24 1.45
CA ALA A 20 -8.12 -2.56 1.41
C ALA A 20 -8.44 -3.04 -0.02
N GLU A 21 -8.79 -2.12 -0.92
CA GLU A 21 -9.06 -2.49 -2.31
C GLU A 21 -7.79 -2.92 -3.05
N ILE A 22 -6.66 -2.25 -2.77
CA ILE A 22 -5.35 -2.57 -3.34
C ILE A 22 -4.95 -3.99 -2.93
N PHE A 23 -5.00 -4.32 -1.64
CA PHE A 23 -4.69 -5.67 -1.18
C PHE A 23 -5.59 -6.75 -1.82
N LYS A 24 -6.88 -6.46 -2.03
CA LYS A 24 -7.78 -7.38 -2.75
C LYS A 24 -7.39 -7.58 -4.21
N ARG A 25 -7.02 -6.51 -4.93
CA ARG A 25 -6.57 -6.58 -6.34
C ARG A 25 -5.31 -7.43 -6.48
N HIS A 26 -4.38 -7.31 -5.53
CA HIS A 26 -3.14 -8.10 -5.47
C HIS A 26 -3.31 -9.47 -4.79
N LYS A 27 -4.54 -9.84 -4.38
CA LYS A 27 -4.87 -11.10 -3.67
C LYS A 27 -4.05 -11.32 -2.39
N ILE A 28 -3.69 -10.24 -1.71
CA ILE A 28 -2.92 -10.28 -0.46
C ILE A 28 -3.88 -10.43 0.73
N PRO A 29 -3.68 -11.42 1.60
CA PRO A 29 -4.55 -11.60 2.77
C PRO A 29 -4.31 -10.52 3.83
N PHE A 30 -5.38 -10.10 4.51
CA PHE A 30 -5.31 -9.19 5.66
C PHE A 30 -4.79 -9.92 6.90
N THR A 31 -3.48 -10.08 6.96
CA THR A 31 -2.81 -10.76 8.07
C THR A 31 -2.03 -9.79 8.94
N LYS A 32 -1.63 -10.27 10.12
CA LYS A 32 -0.72 -9.58 11.04
C LYS A 32 0.75 -9.77 10.65
N GLN A 33 1.05 -10.64 9.69
CA GLN A 33 2.40 -10.77 9.13
C GLN A 33 2.78 -9.54 8.30
N VAL A 34 4.08 -9.28 8.20
CA VAL A 34 4.61 -8.11 7.48
C VAL A 34 4.61 -8.34 5.97
N LEU A 35 4.43 -7.29 5.18
CA LEU A 35 4.41 -7.41 3.70
C LEU A 35 5.67 -8.08 3.14
N ALA A 36 6.85 -7.76 3.69
CA ALA A 36 8.12 -8.39 3.30
C ALA A 36 8.16 -9.93 3.44
N THR A 37 7.26 -10.51 4.24
CA THR A 37 7.17 -11.97 4.42
C THR A 37 6.07 -12.62 3.58
N LEU A 38 5.15 -11.81 3.05
CA LEU A 38 3.97 -12.29 2.31
C LEU A 38 4.19 -12.31 0.80
N ILE A 39 5.07 -11.45 0.32
CA ILE A 39 5.36 -11.24 -1.09
C ILE A 39 6.85 -10.99 -1.26
N ASP A 40 7.38 -11.45 -2.39
CA ASP A 40 8.77 -11.22 -2.78
C ASP A 40 9.07 -9.73 -3.01
N GLU A 41 10.34 -9.36 -2.84
CA GLU A 41 10.80 -7.97 -2.92
C GLU A 41 10.46 -7.30 -4.28
N GLU A 42 10.50 -8.08 -5.35
CA GLU A 42 10.12 -7.70 -6.71
C GLU A 42 8.64 -7.31 -6.86
N GLN A 43 7.73 -7.90 -6.09
CA GLN A 43 6.30 -7.55 -6.04
C GLN A 43 6.01 -6.50 -4.96
N LEU A 44 6.85 -6.45 -3.93
CA LEU A 44 6.72 -5.55 -2.79
C LEU A 44 6.97 -4.10 -3.18
N ILE A 45 7.98 -3.81 -3.99
CA ILE A 45 8.30 -2.45 -4.45
C ILE A 45 7.12 -1.80 -5.18
N PRO A 46 6.53 -2.39 -6.24
CA PRO A 46 5.39 -1.79 -6.93
C PRO A 46 4.14 -1.71 -6.05
N LEU A 47 3.89 -2.69 -5.18
CA LEU A 47 2.77 -2.63 -4.23
C LEU A 47 2.93 -1.46 -3.25
N LEU A 48 4.12 -1.28 -2.66
CA LEU A 48 4.37 -0.17 -1.75
C LEU A 48 4.22 1.17 -2.46
N HIS A 49 4.64 1.27 -3.72
CA HIS A 49 4.41 2.48 -4.51
C HIS A 49 2.92 2.77 -4.69
N GLU A 50 2.12 1.78 -5.07
CA GLU A 50 0.67 1.93 -5.25
C GLU A 50 -0.05 2.26 -3.93
N LEU A 51 0.32 1.58 -2.84
CA LEU A 51 -0.18 1.85 -1.49
C LEU A 51 0.16 3.28 -1.05
N ASN A 52 1.42 3.70 -1.21
CA ASN A 52 1.86 5.05 -0.87
C ASN A 52 1.22 6.12 -1.76
N ALA A 53 0.99 5.83 -3.04
CA ALA A 53 0.24 6.71 -3.93
C ALA A 53 -1.21 6.86 -3.45
N ALA A 54 -1.86 5.79 -3.00
CA ALA A 54 -3.25 5.84 -2.52
C ALA A 54 -3.42 6.58 -1.18
N VAL A 55 -2.44 6.51 -0.28
CA VAL A 55 -2.46 7.27 0.99
C VAL A 55 -1.89 8.68 0.86
N GLY A 56 -0.96 8.89 -0.08
CA GLY A 56 -0.26 10.15 -0.34
C GLY A 56 -1.00 11.08 -1.30
N SER A 57 -1.87 10.55 -2.17
CA SER A 57 -2.68 11.35 -3.13
C SER A 57 -3.78 12.18 -2.48
N SER A 58 -3.76 12.38 -1.16
CA SER A 58 -4.51 13.47 -0.53
C SER A 58 -3.85 14.85 -0.73
N VAL A 59 -2.66 14.93 -1.33
CA VAL A 59 -2.06 16.22 -1.75
C VAL A 59 -1.43 16.10 -3.14
N SER A 60 -1.84 17.02 -4.02
CA SER A 60 -1.32 17.24 -5.38
C SER A 60 -1.81 16.29 -6.47
N THR A 61 -3.09 16.44 -6.79
CA THR A 61 -3.42 16.83 -8.16
C THR A 61 -2.52 18.00 -8.60
N CYS A 62 -1.48 17.73 -9.36
CA CYS A 62 -0.81 18.72 -10.23
C CYS A 62 -0.65 18.02 -11.58
N ILE A 63 -1.78 17.72 -12.22
CA ILE A 63 -2.22 18.34 -13.49
C ILE A 63 -1.04 18.68 -14.41
N ASP A 64 -0.91 17.85 -15.43
CA ASP A 64 -0.52 18.18 -16.80
C ASP A 64 -0.75 19.68 -17.14
N GLY A 65 0.31 20.44 -17.40
CA GLY A 65 0.19 21.86 -17.76
C GLY A 65 1.48 22.66 -17.60
N GLY A 66 2.37 22.54 -18.58
CA GLY A 66 3.49 23.45 -18.82
C GLY A 66 3.70 23.61 -20.31
#